data_AF-A0A7S3EHB0-F1
#
_entry.id   AF-A0A7S3EHB0-F1
#
_cell.length_a   1.000
_cell.length_b   1.000
_cell.length_c   1.000
_cell.angle_alpha   90.00
_cell.angle_beta   90.00
_cell.angle_gamma   90.00
#
_symmetry.space_group_name_H-M   'P 1'
#
loop_
_entity.id
_entity.type
_entity.pdbx_description
1 polymer ?
#
loop_
_entity_poly.entity_id
_entity_poly.type
_entity_poly.pdbx_seq_one_letter_code
_entity_poly.pdbx_strand_id
1 'polypeptide(L)'
;MVLKSWIVVLGLFSLGIAEVMSDAALLETVPRITVQGRGMVDAPPDEVVFNANVEKRSKTSKEAKEFVAVVTNRIIDQLATLGIVAPDVSTTGFRLYPVYEYSRRTSK
;
A
#
# COMPACT_ATOMS: atom_id res chain seq x y z
N MET A 1 38.34 -87.71 -34.74
CA MET A 1 39.74 -87.45 -34.30
C MET A 1 39.88 -85.95 -34.05
N VAL A 2 39.25 -85.50 -32.96
CA VAL A 2 39.85 -84.97 -31.71
C VAL A 2 40.27 -83.50 -31.85
N LEU A 3 39.37 -82.59 -31.49
CA LEU A 3 39.76 -81.39 -30.78
C LEU A 3 38.86 -81.26 -29.56
N LYS A 4 39.52 -81.19 -28.40
CA LYS A 4 39.06 -81.67 -27.11
C LYS A 4 38.69 -80.50 -26.19
N SER A 5 37.50 -80.59 -25.57
CA SER A 5 37.07 -80.12 -24.23
C SER A 5 37.79 -78.91 -23.62
N TRP A 6 37.09 -77.87 -23.13
CA TRP A 6 36.38 -78.01 -21.84
C TRP A 6 35.19 -77.05 -21.70
N ILE A 7 34.09 -77.63 -21.21
CA ILE A 7 32.90 -77.04 -20.59
C ILE A 7 33.25 -76.49 -19.19
N VAL A 8 32.89 -75.23 -18.89
CA VAL A 8 32.33 -74.78 -17.60
C VAL A 8 31.46 -73.54 -17.91
N VAL A 9 30.17 -73.69 -18.19
CA VAL A 9 29.05 -73.79 -17.24
C VAL A 9 28.69 -72.45 -16.58
N LEU A 10 27.47 -72.02 -16.93
CA LEU A 10 26.50 -71.24 -16.15
C LEU A 10 26.81 -69.78 -15.87
N GLY A 11 26.12 -68.91 -16.60
CA GLY A 11 25.66 -67.67 -16.01
C GLY A 11 24.98 -66.72 -16.96
N LEU A 12 24.00 -67.13 -17.78
CA LEU A 12 23.19 -66.18 -18.54
C LEU A 12 21.98 -66.85 -19.21
N PHE A 13 20.85 -66.92 -18.51
CA PHE A 13 19.47 -67.10 -19.01
C PHE A 13 18.61 -66.94 -17.76
N SER A 14 17.65 -66.04 -17.60
CA SER A 14 16.96 -65.13 -18.52
C SER A 14 16.00 -64.25 -17.70
N LEU A 15 15.56 -63.14 -18.30
CA LEU A 15 14.32 -62.40 -17.96
C LEU A 15 14.32 -61.77 -16.56
N GLY A 16 14.49 -60.47 -16.38
CA GLY A 16 13.80 -59.40 -17.11
C GLY A 16 12.83 -58.71 -16.17
N ILE A 17 13.31 -57.73 -15.40
CA ILE A 17 12.58 -56.55 -14.89
C ILE A 17 13.59 -55.55 -14.32
N ALA A 18 14.03 -54.65 -15.18
CA ALA A 18 14.85 -53.46 -14.91
C ALA A 18 14.66 -52.59 -16.18
N GLU A 19 14.20 -51.35 -16.18
CA GLU A 19 14.06 -50.32 -15.15
C GLU A 19 12.86 -49.43 -15.51
N VAL A 20 12.27 -48.84 -14.46
CA VAL A 20 11.24 -47.82 -14.51
C VAL A 20 11.76 -46.57 -15.21
N MET A 21 10.88 -45.96 -16.00
CA MET A 21 11.03 -44.67 -16.67
C MET A 21 11.72 -43.62 -15.79
N SER A 22 12.86 -43.10 -16.25
CA SER A 22 13.35 -41.78 -15.87
C SER A 22 13.40 -40.95 -17.14
N ASP A 23 12.32 -40.23 -17.41
CA ASP A 23 12.37 -39.08 -18.31
C ASP A 23 13.17 -38.00 -17.55
N ALA A 24 14.50 -38.12 -17.63
CA ALA A 24 15.38 -37.05 -17.23
C ALA A 24 15.18 -35.94 -18.26
N ALA A 25 14.16 -35.12 -18.03
CA ALA A 25 14.01 -33.84 -18.68
C ALA A 25 15.35 -33.12 -18.52
N LEU A 26 16.12 -33.09 -19.60
CA LEU A 26 17.36 -32.34 -19.71
C LEU A 26 16.98 -30.89 -19.45
N LEU A 27 17.34 -30.39 -18.27
CA LEU A 27 17.36 -28.97 -17.99
C LEU A 27 18.44 -28.36 -18.90
N GLU A 28 18.11 -28.14 -20.17
CA GLU A 28 18.92 -27.32 -21.05
C GLU A 28 19.02 -25.93 -20.41
N THR A 29 20.20 -25.64 -19.89
CA THR A 29 20.57 -24.33 -19.39
C THR A 29 20.75 -23.38 -20.57
N VAL A 30 19.63 -22.88 -21.09
CA VAL A 30 19.60 -21.82 -22.10
C VAL A 30 20.40 -20.62 -21.58
N PRO A 31 21.37 -20.07 -22.35
CA PRO A 31 22.16 -18.93 -21.91
C PRO A 31 21.26 -17.72 -21.67
N ARG A 32 21.26 -17.20 -20.43
CA ARG A 32 20.45 -16.06 -19.99
C ARG A 32 21.34 -14.93 -19.51
N ILE A 33 21.02 -13.72 -19.95
CA ILE A 33 21.55 -12.49 -19.39
C ILE A 33 20.54 -11.96 -18.39
N THR A 34 20.89 -11.95 -17.12
CA THR A 34 20.06 -11.38 -16.05
C THR A 34 20.56 -9.98 -15.73
N VAL A 35 19.74 -8.97 -15.99
CA VAL A 35 20.01 -7.58 -15.59
C VAL A 35 19.13 -7.22 -14.40
N GLN A 36 19.72 -6.60 -13.39
CA GLN A 36 18.99 -5.92 -12.33
C GLN A 36 19.19 -4.41 -12.48
N GLY A 37 18.10 -3.70 -12.75
CA GLY A 37 18.06 -2.24 -12.74
C GLY A 37 17.34 -1.75 -11.50
N ARG A 38 17.92 -0.75 -10.81
CA ARG A 38 17.25 0.01 -9.75
C ARG A 38 17.04 1.44 -10.26
N GLY A 39 15.78 1.86 -10.38
CA GLY A 39 15.43 3.25 -10.62
C GLY A 39 15.13 3.95 -9.30
N MET A 40 15.71 5.12 -9.08
CA MET A 40 15.41 5.99 -7.96
C MET A 40 15.24 7.39 -8.52
N VAL A 41 14.13 8.05 -8.14
CA VAL A 41 13.82 9.42 -8.56
C VAL A 41 13.53 10.20 -7.28
N ASP A 42 14.37 11.19 -7.02
CA ASP A 42 14.15 12.18 -5.97
C ASP A 42 13.72 13.49 -6.62
N ALA A 43 12.62 14.06 -6.13
CA ALA A 43 12.13 15.37 -6.54
C ALA A 43 11.69 16.16 -5.29
N PRO A 44 11.93 17.48 -5.26
CA PRO A 44 11.38 18.32 -4.20
C PRO A 44 9.85 18.41 -4.33
N PRO A 45 9.12 18.53 -3.22
CA PRO A 45 7.68 18.77 -3.26
C PRO A 45 7.36 20.14 -3.86
N ASP A 46 6.32 20.20 -4.69
CA ASP A 46 5.89 21.38 -5.46
C ASP A 46 4.53 21.95 -5.01
N GLU A 47 3.78 21.23 -4.17
CA GLU A 47 2.50 21.66 -3.61
C GLU A 47 2.49 21.59 -2.07
N VAL A 48 1.79 22.52 -1.42
CA VAL A 48 1.56 22.51 0.02
C VAL A 48 0.08 22.67 0.32
N VAL A 49 -0.48 21.73 1.10
CA VAL A 49 -1.88 21.77 1.53
C VAL A 49 -1.96 22.20 3.00
N PHE A 50 -2.68 23.30 3.27
CA PHE A 50 -2.95 23.79 4.62
C PHE A 50 -4.40 23.53 5.02
N ASN A 51 -4.61 23.02 6.23
CA ASN A 51 -5.94 22.77 6.81
C ASN A 51 -6.12 23.59 8.08
N ALA A 52 -7.16 24.42 8.13
CA ALA A 52 -7.52 25.23 9.29
C ALA A 52 -8.97 24.96 9.71
N ASN A 53 -9.23 24.96 11.01
CA ASN A 53 -10.57 24.76 11.57
C ASN A 53 -10.96 25.95 12.43
N VAL A 54 -12.19 26.45 12.26
CA VAL A 54 -12.76 27.53 13.08
C VAL A 54 -13.88 26.95 13.93
N GLU A 55 -13.69 26.92 15.25
CA GLU A 55 -14.69 26.47 16.23
C GLU A 55 -15.15 27.65 17.10
N LYS A 56 -16.47 27.71 17.36
CA LYS A 56 -17.04 28.62 18.36
C LYS A 56 -18.12 27.91 19.16
N ARG A 57 -18.02 28.00 20.48
CA ARG A 57 -19.10 27.63 21.42
C ARG A 57 -19.90 28.87 21.77
N SER A 58 -21.22 28.78 21.63
CA SER A 58 -22.15 29.86 21.96
C SER A 58 -23.39 29.29 22.63
N LYS A 59 -24.17 30.17 23.28
CA LYS A 59 -25.44 29.77 23.92
C LYS A 59 -26.49 29.35 22.91
N THR A 60 -26.41 29.89 21.69
CA THR A 60 -27.33 29.58 20.59
C THR A 60 -26.58 29.06 19.38
N SER A 61 -27.23 28.18 18.62
CA SER A 61 -26.71 27.67 17.35
C SER A 61 -26.53 28.78 16.30
N LYS A 62 -27.45 29.75 16.29
CA LYS A 62 -27.42 30.89 15.36
C LYS A 62 -26.17 31.74 15.55
N GLU A 63 -25.89 32.13 16.81
CA GLU A 63 -24.72 32.93 17.14
C GLU A 63 -23.40 32.20 16.81
N ALA A 64 -23.32 30.90 17.10
CA ALA A 64 -22.15 30.10 16.75
C ALA A 64 -21.93 30.06 15.23
N LYS A 65 -22.99 29.86 14.45
CA LYS A 65 -22.94 29.81 12.98
C LYS A 65 -22.54 31.15 12.38
N GLU A 66 -23.16 32.25 12.81
CA GLU A 66 -22.87 33.60 12.31
C GLU A 66 -21.42 33.99 12.61
N PHE A 67 -20.94 33.70 13.82
CA PHE A 67 -19.55 33.96 14.18
C PHE A 67 -18.57 33.21 13.29
N VAL A 68 -18.78 31.90 13.10
CA VAL A 68 -17.92 31.09 12.24
C VAL A 68 -17.95 31.60 10.79
N ALA A 69 -19.12 31.94 10.26
CA ALA A 69 -19.25 32.48 8.90
C ALA A 69 -18.47 33.80 8.72
N VAL A 70 -18.58 34.73 9.68
CA VAL A 70 -17.85 36.02 9.62
C VAL A 70 -16.34 35.80 9.67
N VAL A 71 -15.85 34.92 10.56
CA VAL A 71 -14.42 34.65 10.69
C VAL A 71 -13.87 33.96 9.46
N THR A 72 -14.58 32.95 8.93
CA THR A 72 -14.16 32.24 7.71
C THR A 72 -14.08 33.19 6.52
N ASN A 73 -15.09 34.06 6.32
CA ASN A 73 -15.04 35.04 5.24
C ASN A 73 -13.86 35.99 5.36
N ARG A 74 -13.56 36.47 6.58
CA ARG A 74 -12.38 37.31 6.81
C ARG A 74 -11.06 36.61 6.49
N ILE A 75 -10.95 35.31 6.77
CA ILE A 75 -9.78 34.53 6.42
C ILE A 75 -9.66 34.46 4.89
N ILE A 76 -10.75 34.15 4.18
CA ILE A 76 -10.78 34.09 2.72
C ILE A 76 -10.38 35.44 2.11
N ASP A 77 -10.91 36.54 2.63
CA ASP A 77 -10.57 37.90 2.18
C ASP A 77 -9.07 38.19 2.38
N GLN A 78 -8.51 37.80 3.52
CA GLN A 78 -7.08 37.97 3.77
C GLN A 78 -6.22 37.09 2.85
N LEU A 79 -6.61 35.84 2.59
CA LEU A 79 -5.91 34.98 1.64
C LEU A 79 -5.94 35.56 0.22
N ALA A 80 -7.06 36.18 -0.18
CA ALA A 80 -7.17 36.89 -1.45
C ALA A 80 -6.21 38.09 -1.52
N THR A 81 -6.04 38.85 -0.42
CA THR A 81 -5.03 39.94 -0.38
C THR A 81 -3.59 39.46 -0.48
N LEU A 82 -3.32 38.21 -0.08
CA LEU A 82 -2.00 37.58 -0.21
C LEU A 82 -1.76 36.98 -1.60
N GLY A 83 -2.72 37.09 -2.51
CA GLY A 83 -2.61 36.59 -3.89
C GLY A 83 -2.97 35.12 -4.06
N ILE A 84 -3.58 34.48 -3.07
CA ILE A 84 -4.08 33.11 -3.19
C ILE A 84 -5.39 33.15 -4.00
N VAL A 85 -5.43 32.39 -5.09
CA VAL A 85 -6.56 32.36 -6.01
C VAL A 85 -7.72 31.58 -5.42
N ALA A 86 -8.95 32.07 -5.64
CA ALA A 86 -10.18 31.43 -5.17
C ALA A 86 -10.31 29.91 -5.45
N PRO A 87 -9.89 29.35 -6.61
CA PRO A 87 -9.90 27.90 -6.84
C PRO A 87 -9.06 27.07 -5.86
N ASP A 88 -8.04 27.65 -5.21
CA ASP A 88 -7.17 26.95 -4.27
C ASP A 88 -7.77 26.91 -2.85
N VAL A 89 -8.86 27.64 -2.61
CA VAL A 89 -9.52 27.73 -1.31
C VAL A 89 -10.79 26.88 -1.32
N SER A 90 -10.77 25.77 -0.58
CA SER A 90 -11.91 24.86 -0.45
C SER A 90 -12.40 24.74 1.00
N THR A 91 -13.72 24.83 1.20
CA THR A 91 -14.35 24.55 2.49
C THR A 91 -14.88 23.11 2.51
N THR A 92 -14.27 22.25 3.31
CA THR A 92 -14.54 20.79 3.32
C THR A 92 -15.83 20.41 4.05
N GLY A 93 -16.31 21.22 5.01
CA GLY A 93 -17.59 20.95 5.67
C GLY A 93 -17.84 21.78 6.92
N PHE A 94 -19.12 21.85 7.30
CA PHE A 94 -19.59 22.50 8.53
C PHE A 94 -20.20 21.45 9.47
N ARG A 95 -19.83 21.50 10.76
CA ARG A 95 -20.35 20.60 11.79
C ARG A 95 -20.84 21.42 12.97
N LEU A 96 -21.99 21.04 13.53
CA LEU A 96 -22.58 21.67 14.70
C LEU A 96 -23.02 20.59 15.68
N TYR A 97 -22.54 20.71 16.92
CA TYR A 97 -22.84 19.76 17.98
C TYR A 97 -23.29 20.50 19.25
N PRO A 98 -24.26 19.95 20.02
CA PRO A 98 -24.57 20.44 21.34
C PRO A 98 -23.40 20.17 22.31
N VAL A 99 -23.16 21.11 23.24
CA VAL A 99 -22.13 20.98 24.28
C VAL A 99 -22.82 20.72 25.61
N TYR A 100 -22.52 19.60 26.25
CA TYR A 100 -23.07 19.21 27.55
C TYR A 100 -22.00 19.34 28.63
N GLU A 101 -22.35 19.99 29.74
CA GLU A 101 -21.50 20.04 30.93
C GLU A 101 -22.11 19.13 31.99
N TYR A 102 -21.43 18.02 32.29
CA TYR A 102 -21.86 17.08 33.32
C TYR A 102 -21.14 17.41 34.63
N SER A 103 -21.80 18.13 35.55
CA SER A 103 -21.23 18.34 36.89
C SER A 103 -21.23 17.01 37.63
N ARG A 104 -20.04 16.43 37.87
CA ARG A 104 -19.91 15.25 38.74
C ARG A 104 -20.12 15.68 40.19
N ARG A 105 -21.38 15.71 40.62
CA ARG A 105 -21.72 15.65 42.04
C ARG A 105 -21.73 14.17 42.43
N THR A 106 -20.55 13.59 42.57
CA THR A 106 -20.39 12.30 43.28
C THR A 106 -20.75 12.56 44.73
N SER A 107 -22.00 12.28 45.06
CA SER A 107 -22.53 12.25 46.41
C SER A 107 -21.92 11.09 47.18
N LYS A 108 -21.24 11.37 48.29
CA LYS A 108 -21.46 10.71 49.58
C LYS A 108 -20.88 11.55 50.71
#